data_AF-A0A7Y4DF22-F1
#
_entry.id   AF-A0A7Y4DF22-F1
#
_cell.length_a   1.000
_cell.length_b   1.000
_cell.length_c   1.000
_cell.angle_alpha   90.00
_cell.angle_beta   90.00
_cell.angle_gamma   90.00
#
_symmetry.space_group_name_H-M   'P 1'
#
loop_
_entity.id
_entity.type
_entity.pdbx_description
1 polymer ?
#
loop_
_entity_poly.entity_id
_entity_poly.type
_entity_poly.pdbx_seq_one_letter_code
_entity_poly.pdbx_strand_id
1 'polypeptide(L)'
;MQSNKIYKKLEIELKRNNCKIFTPWQIQDFIAKLASNYYKLDLINSISNSLNSGIKQENIFIVDESFNYNNCYKFLEKTNKLDLNNEDGFKNFYHFGNPISMIPSKNIMSLNLKFKLFREINKYLGSKHLEKIDKNLFHEVVFDEEDKNGYKIYNLAIDKIKDLDKSKKERIDKDLIEIKDKYEDILKDYKKDEFYIEFLKKLIMSNDLKEEDLKGKEDIQEKYFTNFIKYFNRLERPTVGIYFPETNTVELLGSSFIYKKSRDERFLDIKEISHNSPPYCHLFVGLAFVTPSIIIVKNIIETNKKNILNNKNKDKIQELEEKNKIYYESIKELEKLVEKENLNSHEDIENSYAKDNIKVMHEHVTRKTTENIKDYGFENSNLKSNIIDFNNYKK
;
A
#
# COMPACT_ATOMS: atom_id res chain seq x y z
N MET A 1 24.23 14.63 21.52
CA MET A 1 24.19 13.21 21.90
C MET A 1 22.90 12.61 21.34
N GLN A 2 22.96 11.99 20.15
CA GLN A 2 21.84 11.18 19.65
C GLN A 2 21.80 9.91 20.51
N SER A 3 20.69 9.66 21.21
CA SER A 3 20.47 8.38 21.84
C SER A 3 20.62 7.28 20.79
N ASN A 4 21.51 6.31 21.01
CA ASN A 4 21.58 5.10 20.19
C ASN A 4 20.25 4.37 20.33
N LYS A 5 19.26 4.71 19.49
CA LYS A 5 17.98 4.01 19.45
C LYS A 5 18.29 2.59 18.99
N ILE A 6 18.04 1.63 19.88
CA ILE A 6 18.18 0.22 19.58
C ILE A 6 16.94 -0.17 18.76
N TYR A 7 17.13 -0.40 17.47
CA TYR A 7 16.07 -0.87 16.59
C TYR A 7 15.91 -2.37 16.75
N LYS A 8 14.67 -2.85 16.84
CA LYS A 8 14.36 -4.28 17.01
C LYS A 8 13.82 -4.89 15.72
N LYS A 9 14.11 -6.17 15.51
CA LYS A 9 13.51 -7.02 14.48
C LYS A 9 12.95 -8.29 15.11
N LEU A 10 12.04 -8.92 14.38
CA LEU A 10 11.54 -10.25 14.68
C LEU A 10 12.28 -11.25 13.79
N GLU A 11 13.00 -12.17 14.43
CA GLU A 11 13.56 -13.36 13.80
C GLU A 11 12.50 -14.46 13.81
N ILE A 12 12.23 -15.06 12.66
CA ILE A 12 11.22 -16.11 12.51
C ILE A 12 11.84 -17.32 11.82
N GLU A 13 11.66 -18.47 12.45
CA GLU A 13 12.02 -19.78 11.94
C GLU A 13 10.73 -20.54 11.59
N LEU A 14 10.50 -20.77 10.30
CA LEU A 14 9.35 -21.49 9.77
C LEU A 14 9.81 -22.84 9.25
N LYS A 15 9.41 -23.94 9.90
CA LYS A 15 9.77 -25.30 9.50
C LYS A 15 8.52 -26.15 9.33
N ARG A 16 8.42 -26.93 8.24
CA ARG A 16 7.25 -27.79 7.99
C ARG A 16 7.30 -29.08 8.80
N ASN A 17 6.12 -29.68 9.02
CA ASN A 17 5.99 -31.02 9.60
C ASN A 17 6.21 -32.16 8.59
N ASN A 18 6.24 -31.86 7.29
CA ASN A 18 6.30 -32.88 6.23
C ASN A 18 7.56 -32.75 5.38
N CYS A 19 7.98 -33.86 4.78
CA CYS A 19 9.13 -33.96 3.89
C CYS A 19 8.80 -33.56 2.44
N LYS A 20 7.67 -32.88 2.18
CA LYS A 20 7.34 -32.44 0.82
C LYS A 20 8.20 -31.22 0.50
N ILE A 21 9.15 -31.41 -0.40
CA ILE A 21 10.06 -30.35 -0.88
C ILE A 21 9.24 -29.27 -1.59
N PHE A 22 9.59 -28.00 -1.39
CA PHE A 22 9.03 -26.93 -2.20
C PHE A 22 9.66 -26.91 -3.58
N THR A 23 8.86 -26.69 -4.61
CA THR A 23 9.41 -26.27 -5.88
C THR A 23 10.01 -24.87 -5.74
N PRO A 24 11.01 -24.51 -6.56
CA PRO A 24 11.51 -23.14 -6.61
C PRO A 24 10.40 -22.10 -6.79
N TRP A 25 9.37 -22.44 -7.59
CA TRP A 25 8.20 -21.60 -7.82
C TRP A 25 7.35 -21.39 -6.57
N GLN A 26 7.17 -22.43 -5.75
CA GLN A 26 6.45 -22.32 -4.47
C GLN A 26 7.20 -21.42 -3.49
N ILE A 27 8.53 -21.54 -3.43
CA ILE A 27 9.34 -20.65 -2.58
C ILE A 27 9.23 -19.20 -3.07
N GLN A 28 9.36 -18.97 -4.37
CA GLN A 28 9.24 -17.63 -4.94
C GLN A 28 7.86 -17.02 -4.65
N ASP A 29 6.77 -17.78 -4.84
CA ASP A 29 5.41 -17.31 -4.56
C ASP A 29 5.21 -17.02 -3.05
N PHE A 30 5.67 -17.91 -2.17
CA PHE A 30 5.61 -17.70 -0.72
C PHE A 30 6.30 -16.41 -0.30
N ILE A 31 7.54 -16.21 -0.73
CA ILE A 31 8.35 -15.04 -0.40
C ILE A 31 7.73 -13.76 -0.98
N ALA A 32 7.25 -13.80 -2.22
CA ALA A 32 6.60 -12.65 -2.85
C ALA A 32 5.33 -12.23 -2.09
N LYS A 33 4.47 -13.18 -1.74
CA LYS A 33 3.25 -12.91 -0.95
C LYS A 33 3.58 -12.40 0.44
N LEU A 34 4.58 -12.99 1.09
CA LEU A 34 5.02 -12.57 2.42
C LEU A 34 5.56 -11.14 2.40
N ALA A 35 6.44 -10.82 1.45
CA ALA A 35 7.00 -9.48 1.30
C ALA A 35 5.93 -8.44 0.96
N SER A 36 4.99 -8.78 0.07
CA SER A 36 3.86 -7.91 -0.27
C SER A 36 2.97 -7.61 0.94
N ASN A 37 2.57 -8.65 1.68
CA ASN A 37 1.71 -8.47 2.86
C ASN A 37 2.44 -7.71 3.98
N TYR A 38 3.72 -8.03 4.21
CA TYR A 38 4.53 -7.33 5.20
C TYR A 38 4.67 -5.84 4.88
N TYR A 39 4.96 -5.51 3.62
CA TYR A 39 5.01 -4.12 3.17
C TYR A 39 3.70 -3.37 3.42
N LYS A 40 2.56 -4.02 3.15
CA LYS A 40 1.24 -3.43 3.43
C LYS A 40 1.00 -3.19 4.92
N LEU A 41 1.43 -4.10 5.80
CA LEU A 41 1.33 -3.88 7.25
C LEU A 41 2.16 -2.67 7.70
N ASP A 42 3.37 -2.50 7.15
CA ASP A 42 4.20 -1.32 7.42
C ASP A 42 3.56 -0.02 6.90
N LEU A 43 2.97 -0.06 5.71
CA LEU A 43 2.22 1.07 5.15
C LEU A 43 1.01 1.44 6.00
N ILE A 44 0.25 0.45 6.48
CA ILE A 44 -0.88 0.68 7.39
C ILE A 44 -0.42 1.44 8.63
N ASN A 45 0.66 0.99 9.27
CA ASN A 45 1.23 1.67 10.44
C ASN A 45 1.70 3.09 10.09
N SER A 46 2.32 3.27 8.92
CA SER A 46 2.74 4.59 8.44
C SER A 46 1.55 5.53 8.24
N ILE A 47 0.47 5.05 7.63
CA ILE A 47 -0.77 5.82 7.41
C ILE A 47 -1.42 6.17 8.76
N SER A 48 -1.54 5.21 9.68
CA SER A 48 -2.08 5.43 11.03
C SER A 48 -1.30 6.51 11.78
N ASN A 49 0.03 6.45 11.74
CA ASN A 49 0.88 7.45 12.38
C ASN A 49 0.71 8.84 11.77
N SER A 50 0.56 8.93 10.44
CA SER A 50 0.28 10.20 9.76
C SER A 50 -1.08 10.79 10.16
N LEU A 51 -2.12 9.95 10.25
CA LEU A 51 -3.45 10.38 10.69
C LEU A 51 -3.43 10.87 12.14
N ASN A 52 -2.78 10.13 13.04
CA ASN A 52 -2.63 10.51 14.46
C ASN A 52 -1.79 11.79 14.64
N SER A 53 -0.93 12.10 13.67
CA SER A 53 -0.15 13.35 13.64
C SER A 53 -0.95 14.55 13.07
N GLY A 54 -2.24 14.37 12.75
CA GLY A 54 -3.12 15.42 12.27
C GLY A 54 -3.15 15.60 10.75
N ILE A 55 -2.57 14.68 9.97
CA ILE A 55 -2.70 14.71 8.51
C ILE A 55 -4.14 14.40 8.11
N LYS A 56 -4.76 15.29 7.33
CA LYS A 56 -6.11 15.08 6.82
C LYS A 56 -6.16 13.91 5.85
N GLN A 57 -7.21 13.09 5.96
CA GLN A 57 -7.42 11.92 5.09
C GLN A 57 -7.51 12.29 3.60
N GLU A 58 -8.03 13.47 3.27
CA GLU A 58 -8.12 13.97 1.88
C GLU A 58 -6.75 14.19 1.22
N ASN A 59 -5.69 14.34 2.03
CA ASN A 59 -4.32 14.53 1.57
C ASN A 59 -3.56 13.21 1.41
N ILE A 60 -4.06 12.11 1.97
CA ILE A 60 -3.45 10.78 1.80
C ILE A 60 -3.98 10.18 0.51
N PHE A 61 -3.10 9.63 -0.32
CA PHE A 61 -3.48 9.01 -1.59
C PHE A 61 -2.71 7.73 -1.86
N ILE A 62 -3.31 6.88 -2.68
CA ILE A 62 -2.70 5.69 -3.27
C ILE A 62 -2.59 5.88 -4.77
N VAL A 63 -1.54 5.36 -5.38
CA VAL A 63 -1.39 5.34 -6.83
C VAL A 63 -2.07 4.08 -7.38
N ASP A 64 -2.71 4.19 -8.54
CA ASP A 64 -3.53 3.12 -9.14
C ASP A 64 -2.74 1.91 -9.68
N GLU A 65 -1.41 1.97 -9.63
CA GLU A 65 -0.47 0.95 -10.07
C GLU A 65 0.51 0.57 -8.95
N SER A 66 1.09 -0.63 -9.05
CA SER A 66 2.17 -1.07 -8.16
C SER A 66 3.49 -0.49 -8.63
N PHE A 67 4.35 -0.06 -7.71
CA PHE A 67 5.70 0.33 -8.11
C PHE A 67 6.48 -0.84 -8.70
N ASN A 68 7.34 -0.53 -9.68
CA ASN A 68 8.14 -1.52 -10.39
C ASN A 68 9.42 -1.80 -9.62
N TYR A 69 9.53 -2.98 -9.01
CA TYR A 69 10.69 -3.41 -8.24
C TYR A 69 12.01 -3.47 -9.05
N ASN A 70 11.93 -3.49 -10.39
CA ASN A 70 13.12 -3.43 -11.24
C ASN A 70 13.73 -2.02 -11.31
N ASN A 71 12.95 -0.98 -10.98
CA ASN A 71 13.41 0.38 -10.94
C ASN A 71 14.13 0.66 -9.62
N CYS A 72 15.26 1.37 -9.68
CA CYS A 72 16.05 1.70 -8.49
C CYS A 72 15.52 2.93 -7.73
N TYR A 73 14.67 3.77 -8.33
CA TYR A 73 14.14 5.00 -7.72
C TYR A 73 15.21 5.86 -7.01
N LYS A 74 16.32 6.17 -7.70
CA LYS A 74 17.51 6.82 -7.10
C LYS A 74 17.21 8.15 -6.39
N PHE A 75 16.17 8.89 -6.79
CA PHE A 75 15.80 10.14 -6.12
C PHE A 75 15.45 9.92 -4.63
N LEU A 76 14.98 8.72 -4.26
CA LEU A 76 14.67 8.33 -2.88
C LEU A 76 15.89 8.22 -1.97
N GLU A 77 17.10 8.17 -2.54
CA GLU A 77 18.34 8.18 -1.76
C GLU A 77 18.49 9.48 -0.95
N LYS A 78 18.00 10.60 -1.50
CA LYS A 78 18.14 11.92 -0.88
C LYS A 78 16.92 12.33 -0.07
N THR A 79 15.72 12.01 -0.57
CA THR A 79 14.46 12.48 0.01
C THR A 79 13.30 11.59 -0.43
N ASN A 80 12.35 11.35 0.48
CA ASN A 80 11.05 10.76 0.15
C ASN A 80 10.01 11.82 -0.26
N LYS A 81 10.39 13.10 -0.25
CA LYS A 81 9.57 14.25 -0.67
C LYS A 81 9.90 14.69 -2.08
N LEU A 82 8.88 14.82 -2.91
CA LEU A 82 8.91 15.28 -4.28
C LEU A 82 8.25 16.66 -4.34
N ASP A 83 8.98 17.65 -4.85
CA ASP A 83 8.42 18.96 -5.17
C ASP A 83 7.80 18.92 -6.57
N LEU A 84 6.48 19.09 -6.66
CA LEU A 84 5.77 19.02 -7.94
C LEU A 84 5.87 20.34 -8.73
N ASN A 85 6.38 21.42 -8.13
CA ASN A 85 6.74 22.63 -8.87
C ASN A 85 8.03 22.46 -9.66
N ASN A 86 8.84 21.44 -9.32
CA ASN A 86 10.02 21.06 -10.07
C ASN A 86 9.68 19.96 -11.08
N GLU A 87 10.12 20.15 -12.33
CA GLU A 87 9.98 19.20 -13.44
C GLU A 87 10.44 17.78 -13.05
N ASP A 88 11.58 17.63 -12.37
CA ASP A 88 12.11 16.33 -11.96
C ASP A 88 11.21 15.66 -10.91
N GLY A 89 10.77 16.42 -9.92
CA GLY A 89 9.88 15.91 -8.86
C GLY A 89 8.53 15.50 -9.46
N PHE A 90 7.97 16.32 -10.33
CA PHE A 90 6.77 16.05 -11.10
C PHE A 90 6.88 14.79 -11.96
N LYS A 91 7.94 14.67 -12.77
CA LYS A 91 8.16 13.50 -13.63
C LYS A 91 8.26 12.21 -12.82
N ASN A 92 9.04 12.24 -11.73
CA ASN A 92 9.18 11.08 -10.84
C ASN A 92 7.83 10.68 -10.25
N PHE A 93 7.02 11.65 -9.82
CA PHE A 93 5.67 11.40 -9.31
C PHE A 93 4.73 10.83 -10.38
N TYR A 94 4.67 11.47 -11.55
CA TYR A 94 3.87 11.02 -12.70
C TYR A 94 4.20 9.59 -13.13
N HIS A 95 5.45 9.16 -12.99
CA HIS A 95 5.87 7.81 -13.35
C HIS A 95 5.38 6.71 -12.40
N PHE A 96 4.85 7.04 -11.21
CA PHE A 96 4.22 6.04 -10.36
C PHE A 96 2.84 5.60 -10.84
N GLY A 97 2.07 6.50 -11.47
CA GLY A 97 0.69 6.23 -11.89
C GLY A 97 -0.27 7.40 -11.62
N ASN A 98 -1.56 7.13 -11.46
CA ASN A 98 -2.59 8.12 -11.12
C ASN A 98 -2.90 8.12 -9.62
N PRO A 99 -2.86 9.28 -8.94
CA PRO A 99 -3.15 9.34 -7.52
C PRO A 99 -4.66 9.29 -7.24
N ILE A 100 -5.06 8.57 -6.19
CA ILE A 100 -6.43 8.38 -5.74
C ILE A 100 -6.46 8.66 -4.25
N SER A 101 -7.22 9.66 -3.83
CA SER A 101 -7.26 10.07 -2.43
C SER A 101 -8.02 9.06 -1.54
N MET A 102 -7.66 9.01 -0.26
CA MET A 102 -8.33 8.16 0.74
C MET A 102 -9.77 8.64 1.01
N ILE A 103 -9.94 9.96 1.12
CA ILE A 103 -11.22 10.66 1.10
C ILE A 103 -11.21 11.61 -0.11
N PRO A 104 -12.36 11.88 -0.76
CA PRO A 104 -12.38 12.71 -1.97
C PRO A 104 -11.72 14.08 -1.79
N SER A 105 -10.75 14.36 -2.66
CA SER A 105 -9.99 15.61 -2.71
C SER A 105 -10.04 16.18 -4.12
N LYS A 106 -10.48 17.43 -4.24
CA LYS A 106 -10.59 18.12 -5.54
C LYS A 106 -9.24 18.23 -6.25
N ASN A 107 -8.18 18.51 -5.51
CA ASN A 107 -6.84 18.66 -6.05
C ASN A 107 -6.32 17.33 -6.60
N ILE A 108 -6.44 16.25 -5.83
CA ILE A 108 -5.98 14.92 -6.23
C ILE A 108 -6.84 14.35 -7.36
N MET A 109 -8.16 14.59 -7.34
CA MET A 109 -9.07 14.20 -8.41
C MET A 109 -8.74 14.92 -9.73
N SER A 110 -8.54 16.24 -9.69
CA SER A 110 -8.11 17.02 -10.85
C SER A 110 -6.81 16.49 -11.43
N LEU A 111 -5.82 16.24 -10.56
CA LEU A 111 -4.51 15.69 -10.96
C LEU A 111 -4.65 14.30 -11.60
N ASN A 112 -5.48 13.43 -11.02
CA ASN A 112 -5.80 12.10 -11.58
C ASN A 112 -6.37 12.21 -13.00
N LEU A 113 -7.37 13.07 -13.20
CA LEU A 113 -8.01 13.24 -14.52
C LEU A 113 -7.02 13.77 -15.55
N LYS A 114 -6.25 14.80 -15.21
CA LYS A 114 -5.22 15.37 -16.11
C LYS A 114 -4.14 14.34 -16.46
N PHE A 115 -3.71 13.54 -15.49
CA PHE A 115 -2.73 12.46 -15.71
C PHE A 115 -3.27 11.39 -16.67
N LYS A 116 -4.52 10.98 -16.49
CA LYS A 116 -5.17 10.00 -17.38
C LYS A 116 -5.38 10.54 -18.78
N LEU A 117 -5.89 11.76 -18.92
CA LEU A 117 -6.06 12.45 -20.20
C LEU A 117 -4.75 12.51 -20.98
N PHE A 118 -3.69 13.01 -20.33
CA PHE A 118 -2.36 13.10 -20.94
C PHE A 118 -1.82 11.73 -21.37
N ARG A 119 -1.99 10.68 -20.55
CA ARG A 119 -1.59 9.30 -20.93
C ARG A 119 -2.37 8.78 -22.13
N GLU A 120 -3.69 8.98 -22.16
CA GLU A 120 -4.56 8.48 -23.23
C GLU A 120 -4.26 9.19 -24.55
N ILE A 121 -4.09 10.52 -24.53
CA ILE A 121 -3.64 11.31 -25.69
C ILE A 121 -2.28 10.82 -26.19
N ASN A 122 -1.28 10.69 -25.33
CA ASN A 122 0.07 10.27 -25.75
C ASN A 122 0.12 8.82 -26.26
N LYS A 123 -0.72 7.94 -25.71
CA LYS A 123 -0.91 6.58 -26.23
C LYS A 123 -1.52 6.63 -27.63
N TYR A 124 -2.55 7.46 -27.81
CA TYR A 124 -3.22 7.63 -29.09
C TYR A 124 -2.31 8.23 -30.17
N LEU A 125 -1.63 9.35 -29.89
CA LEU A 125 -0.63 9.95 -30.79
C LEU A 125 0.45 8.94 -31.20
N GLY A 126 0.98 8.20 -30.21
CA GLY A 126 1.96 7.13 -30.47
C GLY A 126 1.42 6.04 -31.39
N SER A 127 0.15 5.64 -31.24
CA SER A 127 -0.50 4.64 -32.11
C SER A 127 -0.67 5.11 -33.56
N LYS A 128 -0.65 6.43 -33.79
CA LYS A 128 -0.71 7.06 -35.12
C LYS A 128 0.68 7.39 -35.68
N HIS A 129 1.74 6.96 -35.02
CA HIS A 129 3.13 7.28 -35.34
C HIS A 129 3.42 8.79 -35.36
N LEU A 130 2.76 9.55 -34.47
CA LEU A 130 2.96 10.99 -34.29
C LEU A 130 3.91 11.24 -33.12
N GLU A 131 4.51 12.43 -33.13
CA GLU A 131 5.28 12.91 -31.98
C GLU A 131 4.37 13.03 -30.76
N LYS A 132 4.85 12.55 -29.61
CA LYS A 132 4.14 12.65 -28.34
C LYS A 132 4.34 14.03 -27.73
N ILE A 133 3.42 14.42 -26.86
CA ILE A 133 3.57 15.61 -26.03
C ILE A 133 4.64 15.34 -24.98
N ASP A 134 5.60 16.26 -24.87
CA ASP A 134 6.66 16.19 -23.88
C ASP A 134 6.12 16.39 -22.46
N LYS A 135 6.75 15.76 -21.46
CA LYS A 135 6.30 15.86 -20.06
C LYS A 135 6.57 17.24 -19.45
N ASN A 136 7.49 18.01 -20.00
CA ASN A 136 7.82 19.38 -19.56
C ASN A 136 6.66 20.30 -19.93
N LEU A 137 6.20 20.21 -21.19
CA LEU A 137 5.00 20.92 -21.64
C LEU A 137 3.76 20.52 -20.82
N PHE A 138 3.66 19.25 -20.42
CA PHE A 138 2.58 18.83 -19.53
C PHE A 138 2.69 19.45 -18.14
N HIS A 139 3.90 19.50 -17.56
CA HIS A 139 4.17 20.11 -16.27
C HIS A 139 3.77 21.59 -16.23
N GLU A 140 4.00 22.33 -17.32
CA GLU A 140 3.62 23.74 -17.45
C GLU A 140 2.11 23.99 -17.35
N VAL A 141 1.27 23.01 -17.72
CA VAL A 141 -0.19 23.19 -17.80
C VAL A 141 -0.98 22.40 -16.75
N VAL A 142 -0.38 21.38 -16.14
CA VAL A 142 -1.10 20.43 -15.27
C VAL A 142 -1.62 21.07 -13.98
N PHE A 143 -0.88 22.04 -13.43
CA PHE A 143 -1.26 22.73 -12.19
C PHE A 143 -2.06 24.01 -12.43
N ASP A 144 -2.42 24.29 -13.69
CA ASP A 144 -3.28 25.42 -14.00
C ASP A 144 -4.71 25.20 -13.46
N GLU A 145 -5.12 26.06 -12.53
CA GLU A 145 -6.43 25.99 -11.87
C GLU A 145 -7.59 26.40 -12.78
N GLU A 146 -7.33 27.19 -13.82
CA GLU A 146 -8.33 27.59 -14.81
C GLU A 146 -8.58 26.45 -15.81
N ASP A 147 -7.57 25.63 -16.10
CA ASP A 147 -7.68 24.47 -16.98
C ASP A 147 -8.28 23.22 -16.30
N LYS A 148 -9.51 23.33 -15.79
CA LYS A 148 -10.18 22.22 -15.09
C LYS A 148 -10.52 21.04 -16.01
N ASN A 149 -10.75 21.30 -17.29
CA ASN A 149 -11.19 20.30 -18.26
C ASN A 149 -10.02 19.68 -19.06
N GLY A 150 -8.78 20.13 -18.84
CA GLY A 150 -7.62 19.66 -19.60
C GLY A 150 -7.59 20.16 -21.05
N TYR A 151 -8.22 21.30 -21.33
CA TYR A 151 -8.21 21.96 -22.63
C TYR A 151 -6.79 22.34 -23.06
N LYS A 152 -5.92 22.78 -22.14
CA LYS A 152 -4.52 23.09 -22.48
C LYS A 152 -3.76 21.83 -22.89
N ILE A 153 -4.03 20.70 -22.23
CA ILE A 153 -3.44 19.39 -22.59
C ILE A 153 -3.90 18.97 -23.99
N TYR A 154 -5.18 19.17 -24.32
CA TYR A 154 -5.69 18.95 -25.68
C TYR A 154 -5.01 19.86 -26.71
N ASN A 155 -4.84 21.16 -26.42
CA ASN A 155 -4.16 22.07 -27.34
C ASN A 155 -2.70 21.67 -27.61
N LEU A 156 -1.98 21.19 -26.60
CA LEU A 156 -0.64 20.62 -26.79
C LEU A 156 -0.65 19.44 -27.78
N ALA A 157 -1.74 18.66 -27.83
CA ALA A 157 -1.91 17.60 -28.81
C ALA A 157 -2.20 18.14 -30.22
N ILE A 158 -3.01 19.20 -30.32
CA ILE A 158 -3.32 19.87 -31.59
C ILE A 158 -2.06 20.46 -32.23
N ASP A 159 -1.15 21.00 -31.43
CA ASP A 159 0.13 21.50 -31.92
C ASP A 159 0.99 20.41 -32.57
N LYS A 160 0.86 19.15 -32.13
CA LYS A 160 1.57 17.99 -32.71
C LYS A 160 1.02 17.54 -34.07
N ILE A 161 -0.16 18.03 -34.47
CA ILE A 161 -0.82 17.64 -35.72
C ILE A 161 -1.02 18.79 -36.70
N LYS A 162 -0.52 19.99 -36.36
CA LYS A 162 -0.77 21.22 -37.12
C LYS A 162 -0.29 21.17 -38.57
N ASP A 163 0.83 20.46 -38.80
CA ASP A 163 1.51 20.36 -40.10
C ASP A 163 1.06 19.13 -40.91
N LEU A 164 0.05 18.38 -40.45
CA LEU A 164 -0.51 17.26 -41.19
C LEU A 164 -1.46 17.70 -42.30
N ASP A 165 -1.62 16.85 -43.31
CA ASP A 165 -2.66 17.01 -44.34
C ASP A 165 -4.04 17.19 -43.71
N LYS A 166 -4.85 18.10 -44.30
CA LYS A 166 -6.15 18.52 -43.77
C LYS A 166 -7.06 17.35 -43.38
N SER A 167 -7.24 16.37 -44.27
CA SER A 167 -8.12 15.22 -44.02
C SER A 167 -7.64 14.33 -42.88
N LYS A 168 -6.32 14.16 -42.74
CA LYS A 168 -5.72 13.38 -41.65
C LYS A 168 -5.82 14.13 -40.32
N LYS A 169 -5.57 15.44 -40.34
CA LYS A 169 -5.72 16.34 -39.20
C LYS A 169 -7.14 16.31 -38.64
N GLU A 170 -8.15 16.51 -39.49
CA GLU A 170 -9.57 16.51 -39.10
C GLU A 170 -9.99 15.19 -38.44
N ARG A 171 -9.55 14.05 -38.98
CA ARG A 171 -9.82 12.75 -38.39
C ARG A 171 -9.18 12.60 -37.01
N ILE A 172 -7.90 12.98 -36.89
CA ILE A 172 -7.17 12.87 -35.63
C ILE A 172 -7.75 13.79 -34.56
N ASP A 173 -8.11 15.02 -34.93
CA ASP A 173 -8.73 16.00 -34.05
C ASP A 173 -10.07 15.49 -33.49
N LYS A 174 -10.92 14.92 -34.35
CA LYS A 174 -12.16 14.28 -33.90
C LYS A 174 -11.91 13.19 -32.84
N ASP A 175 -10.97 12.29 -33.07
CA ASP A 175 -10.61 11.25 -32.11
C ASP A 175 -10.04 11.85 -30.80
N LEU A 176 -9.28 12.96 -30.86
CA LEU A 176 -8.77 13.67 -29.68
C LEU A 176 -9.87 14.37 -28.89
N ILE A 177 -10.86 14.95 -29.57
CA ILE A 177 -12.06 15.53 -28.95
C ILE A 177 -12.83 14.44 -28.22
N GLU A 178 -13.06 13.28 -28.84
CA GLU A 178 -13.74 12.15 -28.18
C GLU A 178 -13.00 11.69 -26.91
N ILE A 179 -11.66 11.64 -26.96
CA ILE A 179 -10.83 11.35 -25.77
C ILE A 179 -11.05 12.41 -24.69
N LYS A 180 -11.00 13.71 -25.05
CA LYS A 180 -11.20 14.81 -24.10
C LYS A 180 -12.60 14.78 -23.47
N ASP A 181 -13.63 14.61 -24.28
CA ASP A 181 -15.04 14.66 -23.85
C ASP A 181 -15.35 13.57 -22.82
N LYS A 182 -14.75 12.38 -22.96
CA LYS A 182 -14.82 11.31 -21.94
C LYS A 182 -14.36 11.78 -20.55
N TYR A 183 -13.30 12.59 -20.46
CA TYR A 183 -12.81 13.12 -19.18
C TYR A 183 -13.63 14.31 -18.69
N GLU A 184 -14.16 15.12 -19.60
CA GLU A 184 -15.13 16.16 -19.24
C GLU A 184 -16.41 15.57 -18.65
N ASP A 185 -16.88 14.42 -19.15
CA ASP A 185 -18.06 13.75 -18.62
C ASP A 185 -17.81 13.20 -17.21
N ILE A 186 -16.63 12.62 -16.94
CA ILE A 186 -16.24 12.21 -15.58
C ILE A 186 -16.23 13.43 -14.63
N LEU A 187 -15.73 14.57 -15.09
CA LEU A 187 -15.72 15.81 -14.31
C LEU A 187 -17.14 16.35 -14.07
N LYS A 188 -18.02 16.29 -15.08
CA LYS A 188 -19.43 16.68 -14.93
C LYS A 188 -20.13 15.80 -13.91
N ASP A 189 -19.89 14.50 -13.95
CA ASP A 189 -20.47 13.56 -12.98
C ASP A 189 -19.95 13.83 -11.57
N TYR A 190 -18.65 14.10 -11.40
CA TYR A 190 -18.12 14.55 -10.11
C TYR A 190 -18.80 15.83 -9.60
N LYS A 191 -19.06 16.81 -10.47
CA LYS A 191 -19.75 18.05 -10.11
C LYS A 191 -21.21 17.83 -9.71
N LYS A 192 -21.91 16.88 -10.34
CA LYS A 192 -23.28 16.48 -9.93
C LYS A 192 -23.28 15.88 -8.53
N ASP A 193 -22.26 15.08 -8.24
CA ASP A 193 -22.11 14.35 -6.98
C ASP A 193 -21.49 15.21 -5.85
N GLU A 194 -20.96 16.40 -6.18
CA GLU A 194 -20.17 17.26 -5.29
C GLU A 194 -20.90 17.60 -3.98
N PHE A 195 -22.19 17.91 -4.04
CA PHE A 195 -22.99 18.20 -2.84
C PHE A 195 -22.98 17.03 -1.86
N TYR A 196 -23.19 15.81 -2.36
CA TYR A 196 -23.21 14.61 -1.52
C TYR A 196 -21.82 14.24 -1.02
N ILE A 197 -20.79 14.43 -1.84
CA ILE A 197 -19.40 14.23 -1.45
C ILE A 197 -19.05 15.15 -0.27
N GLU A 198 -19.31 16.45 -0.38
CA GLU A 198 -19.00 17.42 0.69
C GLU A 198 -19.86 17.19 1.94
N PHE A 199 -21.13 16.78 1.79
CA PHE A 199 -21.98 16.37 2.90
C PHE A 199 -21.38 15.20 3.68
N LEU A 200 -21.01 14.11 3.01
CA LEU A 200 -20.40 12.95 3.64
C LEU A 200 -19.04 13.27 4.25
N LYS A 201 -18.20 14.07 3.56
CA LYS A 201 -16.92 14.54 4.10
C LYS A 201 -17.11 15.29 5.41
N LYS A 202 -18.10 16.18 5.48
CA LYS A 202 -18.39 16.95 6.70
C LYS A 202 -18.75 16.04 7.87
N LEU A 203 -19.64 15.07 7.65
CA LEU A 203 -20.03 14.09 8.67
C LEU A 203 -18.86 13.21 9.12
N ILE A 204 -18.01 12.79 8.17
CA ILE A 204 -16.79 12.03 8.48
C ILE A 204 -15.88 12.88 9.36
N MET A 205 -15.60 14.13 8.98
CA MET A 205 -14.68 15.01 9.72
C MET A 205 -15.20 15.38 11.12
N SER A 206 -16.51 15.49 11.30
CA SER A 206 -17.12 15.76 12.61
C SER A 206 -17.36 14.51 13.45
N ASN A 207 -17.03 13.32 12.94
CA ASN A 207 -17.26 12.04 13.61
C ASN A 207 -18.74 11.74 13.88
N ASP A 208 -19.64 12.32 13.07
CA ASP A 208 -21.10 12.23 13.23
C ASP A 208 -21.76 11.32 12.20
N LEU A 209 -20.98 10.67 11.32
CA LEU A 209 -21.50 9.80 10.28
C LEU A 209 -22.23 8.59 10.88
N LYS A 210 -23.51 8.43 10.56
CA LYS A 210 -24.33 7.27 10.95
C LYS A 210 -24.64 6.40 9.74
N GLU A 211 -25.00 5.13 9.98
CA GLU A 211 -25.44 4.22 8.91
C GLU A 211 -26.64 4.77 8.12
N GLU A 212 -27.53 5.49 8.78
CA GLU A 212 -28.71 6.12 8.17
C GLU A 212 -28.33 7.20 7.15
N ASP A 213 -27.21 7.90 7.35
CA ASP A 213 -26.74 8.94 6.43
C ASP A 213 -26.25 8.36 5.10
N LEU A 214 -25.79 7.11 5.13
CA LEU A 214 -25.30 6.34 3.98
C LEU A 214 -26.44 5.71 3.16
N LYS A 215 -27.63 5.54 3.74
CA LYS A 215 -28.79 4.97 3.02
C LYS A 215 -29.16 5.83 1.81
N GLY A 216 -29.26 5.20 0.64
CA GLY A 216 -29.54 5.85 -0.63
C GLY A 216 -28.36 6.65 -1.21
N LYS A 217 -27.15 6.50 -0.65
CA LYS A 217 -25.89 7.10 -1.14
C LYS A 217 -24.78 6.06 -1.30
N GLU A 218 -25.15 4.79 -1.37
CA GLU A 218 -24.23 3.66 -1.50
C GLU A 218 -23.37 3.81 -2.77
N ASP A 219 -23.97 4.26 -3.88
CA ASP A 219 -23.27 4.52 -5.14
C ASP A 219 -22.19 5.60 -4.99
N ILE A 220 -22.46 6.67 -4.25
CA ILE A 220 -21.50 7.77 -3.99
C ILE A 220 -20.36 7.25 -3.11
N GLN A 221 -20.69 6.51 -2.05
CA GLN A 221 -19.70 5.90 -1.18
C GLN A 221 -18.80 4.94 -1.97
N GLU A 222 -19.39 4.05 -2.77
CA GLU A 222 -18.66 3.09 -3.57
C GLU A 222 -17.75 3.79 -4.60
N LYS A 223 -18.28 4.78 -5.31
CA LYS A 223 -17.60 5.49 -6.38
C LYS A 223 -16.44 6.36 -5.90
N TYR A 224 -16.51 6.93 -4.69
CA TYR A 224 -15.55 7.95 -4.25
C TYR A 224 -14.79 7.61 -2.96
N PHE A 225 -15.40 6.91 -2.01
CA PHE A 225 -14.84 6.69 -0.67
C PHE A 225 -14.22 5.31 -0.49
N THR A 226 -14.57 4.33 -1.32
CA THR A 226 -14.02 2.95 -1.20
C THR A 226 -12.81 2.68 -2.09
N ASN A 227 -12.52 3.56 -3.07
CA ASN A 227 -11.50 3.31 -4.08
C ASN A 227 -10.11 3.07 -3.46
N PHE A 228 -9.71 3.87 -2.48
CA PHE A 228 -8.41 3.72 -1.83
C PHE A 228 -8.20 2.29 -1.30
N ILE A 229 -9.18 1.76 -0.56
CA ILE A 229 -9.14 0.41 0.01
C ILE A 229 -9.16 -0.65 -1.10
N LYS A 230 -9.97 -0.46 -2.13
CA LYS A 230 -10.02 -1.36 -3.31
C LYS A 230 -8.63 -1.47 -3.95
N TYR A 231 -7.95 -0.34 -4.20
CA TYR A 231 -6.60 -0.33 -4.76
C TYR A 231 -5.57 -0.92 -3.79
N PHE A 232 -5.62 -0.55 -2.51
CA PHE A 232 -4.69 -1.07 -1.49
C PHE A 232 -4.75 -2.60 -1.39
N ASN A 233 -5.95 -3.16 -1.41
CA ASN A 233 -6.17 -4.61 -1.32
C ASN A 233 -5.76 -5.36 -2.60
N ARG A 234 -5.96 -4.74 -3.77
CA ARG A 234 -5.67 -5.32 -5.08
C ARG A 234 -4.19 -5.28 -5.44
N LEU A 235 -3.51 -4.17 -5.20
CA LEU A 235 -2.12 -3.95 -5.61
C LEU A 235 -1.15 -4.77 -4.75
N GLU A 236 -0.16 -5.44 -5.36
CA GLU A 236 0.85 -6.19 -4.60
C GLU A 236 1.83 -5.25 -3.89
N ARG A 237 2.19 -4.13 -4.53
CA ARG A 237 3.16 -3.16 -4.04
C ARG A 237 2.59 -1.75 -4.17
N PRO A 238 1.55 -1.41 -3.38
CA PRO A 238 0.87 -0.12 -3.49
C PRO A 238 1.81 1.03 -3.16
N THR A 239 1.83 2.09 -3.96
CA THR A 239 2.51 3.34 -3.59
C THR A 239 1.51 4.27 -2.90
N VAL A 240 1.78 4.60 -1.65
CA VAL A 240 0.97 5.53 -0.85
C VAL A 240 1.79 6.78 -0.55
N GLY A 241 1.16 7.94 -0.59
CA GLY A 241 1.79 9.19 -0.24
C GLY A 241 0.86 10.19 0.43
N ILE A 242 1.45 11.29 0.89
CA ILE A 242 0.77 12.45 1.45
C ILE A 242 1.01 13.62 0.50
N TYR A 243 -0.05 14.26 0.03
CA TYR A 243 0.00 15.49 -0.73
C TYR A 243 -0.08 16.69 0.23
N PHE A 244 0.82 17.65 0.08
CA PHE A 244 0.81 18.90 0.83
C PHE A 244 0.43 20.04 -0.12
N PRO A 245 -0.86 20.46 -0.15
CA PRO A 245 -1.34 21.48 -1.07
C PRO A 245 -0.56 22.80 -0.97
N GLU A 246 -0.26 23.24 0.25
CA GLU A 246 0.39 24.53 0.53
C GLU A 246 1.77 24.68 -0.12
N THR A 247 2.48 23.55 -0.27
CA THR A 247 3.83 23.54 -0.87
C THR A 247 3.86 22.86 -2.23
N ASN A 248 2.72 22.34 -2.70
CA ASN A 248 2.61 21.45 -3.86
C ASN A 248 3.67 20.33 -3.83
N THR A 249 3.84 19.70 -2.67
CA THR A 249 4.79 18.59 -2.48
C THR A 249 4.09 17.28 -2.18
N VAL A 250 4.76 16.17 -2.50
CA VAL A 250 4.31 14.81 -2.21
C VAL A 250 5.34 14.10 -1.37
N GLU A 251 4.94 13.54 -0.25
CA GLU A 251 5.77 12.64 0.55
C GLU A 251 5.36 11.18 0.33
N LEU A 252 6.30 10.33 -0.08
CA LEU A 252 6.07 8.91 -0.25
C LEU A 252 6.24 8.16 1.07
N LEU A 253 5.21 7.41 1.45
CA LEU A 253 5.22 6.52 2.61
C LEU A 253 5.90 5.19 2.26
N GLY A 254 6.59 4.59 3.24
CA GLY A 254 7.31 3.33 3.03
C GLY A 254 8.42 3.41 1.96
N SER A 255 9.03 4.60 1.78
CA SER A 255 10.05 4.85 0.75
C SER A 255 11.26 3.90 0.81
N SER A 256 11.58 3.36 2.00
CA SER A 256 12.63 2.35 2.18
C SER A 256 12.34 1.02 1.47
N PHE A 257 11.07 0.67 1.28
CA PHE A 257 10.68 -0.51 0.51
C PHE A 257 10.72 -0.28 -1.00
N ILE A 258 10.57 0.98 -1.43
CA ILE A 258 10.62 1.37 -2.84
C ILE A 258 12.07 1.54 -3.29
N TYR A 259 12.93 2.11 -2.44
CA TYR A 259 14.35 2.30 -2.74
C TYR A 259 15.14 1.00 -2.55
N LYS A 260 15.52 0.34 -3.66
CA LYS A 260 16.18 -0.97 -3.67
C LYS A 260 17.46 -1.08 -2.82
N LYS A 261 18.20 0.01 -2.61
CA LYS A 261 19.43 0.01 -1.80
C LYS A 261 19.20 0.35 -0.33
N SER A 262 17.96 0.68 0.06
CA SER A 262 17.65 0.93 1.47
C SER A 262 17.77 -0.36 2.27
N ARG A 263 18.48 -0.29 3.40
CA ARG A 263 18.52 -1.36 4.41
C ARG A 263 18.33 -0.73 5.79
N ASP A 264 17.07 -0.56 6.15
CA ASP A 264 16.66 -0.10 7.47
C ASP A 264 16.13 -1.27 8.34
N GLU A 265 15.70 -0.94 9.55
CA GLU A 265 15.13 -1.87 10.51
C GLU A 265 13.80 -2.50 10.05
N ARG A 266 13.18 -1.97 8.99
CA ARG A 266 11.96 -2.50 8.38
C ARG A 266 12.25 -3.39 7.18
N PHE A 267 13.51 -3.53 6.77
CA PHE A 267 13.83 -4.41 5.64
C PHE A 267 13.57 -5.88 5.99
N LEU A 268 12.76 -6.58 5.17
CA LEU A 268 12.58 -8.03 5.24
C LEU A 268 13.83 -8.70 4.67
N ASP A 269 14.54 -9.47 5.48
CA ASP A 269 15.74 -10.19 5.08
C ASP A 269 15.54 -11.70 5.18
N ILE A 270 16.05 -12.43 4.20
CA ILE A 270 15.97 -13.88 4.13
C ILE A 270 17.34 -14.41 4.48
N LYS A 271 17.47 -15.01 5.66
CA LYS A 271 18.73 -15.58 6.12
C LYS A 271 19.02 -16.92 5.45
N GLU A 272 18.02 -17.78 5.39
CA GLU A 272 18.17 -19.11 4.82
C GLU A 272 16.82 -19.64 4.32
N ILE A 273 16.83 -20.32 3.16
CA ILE A 273 15.74 -21.18 2.73
C ILE A 273 16.35 -22.54 2.44
N SER A 274 15.92 -23.56 3.18
CA SER A 274 16.36 -24.93 2.95
C SER A 274 15.33 -25.69 2.12
N HIS A 275 15.81 -26.25 1.01
CA HIS A 275 15.08 -27.25 0.23
C HIS A 275 15.18 -28.66 0.84
N ASN A 276 16.06 -28.85 1.82
CA ASN A 276 16.21 -30.15 2.48
C ASN A 276 14.95 -30.48 3.27
N SER A 277 14.61 -31.76 3.34
CA SER A 277 13.41 -32.20 4.06
C SER A 277 13.64 -32.24 5.57
N PRO A 278 12.75 -31.62 6.39
CA PRO A 278 11.59 -30.82 5.98
C PRO A 278 12.00 -29.38 5.59
N PRO A 279 11.33 -28.76 4.59
CA PRO A 279 11.66 -27.41 4.17
C PRO A 279 11.58 -26.40 5.32
N TYR A 280 12.48 -25.44 5.25
CA TYR A 280 12.72 -24.47 6.30
C TYR A 280 12.94 -23.07 5.70
N CYS A 281 12.45 -22.04 6.39
CA CYS A 281 12.64 -20.65 6.03
C CYS A 281 13.01 -19.85 7.29
N HIS A 282 14.15 -19.15 7.23
CA HIS A 282 14.68 -18.29 8.27
C HIS A 282 14.62 -16.85 7.81
N LEU A 283 13.84 -16.03 8.52
CA LEU A 283 13.54 -14.66 8.12
C LEU A 283 13.85 -13.68 9.25
N PHE A 284 14.26 -12.47 8.88
CA PHE A 284 14.24 -11.29 9.74
C PHE A 284 13.25 -10.28 9.18
N VAL A 285 12.25 -9.94 9.97
CA VAL A 285 11.18 -9.01 9.58
C VAL A 285 11.11 -7.86 10.58
N GLY A 286 10.69 -6.69 10.12
CA GLY A 286 10.41 -5.59 11.02
C GLY A 286 9.14 -5.84 11.85
N LEU A 287 8.88 -4.94 12.80
CA LEU A 287 7.90 -5.18 13.85
C LEU A 287 6.45 -5.21 13.38
N ALA A 288 6.13 -4.70 12.19
CA ALA A 288 4.78 -4.81 11.62
C ALA A 288 4.30 -6.27 11.48
N PHE A 289 5.20 -7.26 11.51
CA PHE A 289 4.87 -8.68 11.45
C PHE A 289 4.50 -9.32 12.80
N VAL A 290 4.60 -8.58 13.91
CA VAL A 290 4.31 -9.10 15.25
C VAL A 290 2.86 -9.56 15.38
N THR A 291 1.90 -8.78 14.88
CA THR A 291 0.47 -9.10 14.97
C THR A 291 0.08 -10.40 14.26
N PRO A 292 0.47 -10.62 12.97
CA PRO A 292 0.32 -11.93 12.34
C PRO A 292 0.97 -13.07 13.15
N SER A 293 2.15 -12.84 13.73
CA SER A 293 2.88 -13.86 14.50
C SER A 293 2.10 -14.30 15.73
N ILE A 294 1.53 -13.36 16.49
CA ILE A 294 0.68 -13.67 17.65
C ILE A 294 -0.51 -14.55 17.23
N ILE A 295 -1.17 -14.24 16.12
CA ILE A 295 -2.32 -15.02 15.64
C ILE A 295 -1.91 -16.44 15.25
N ILE A 296 -0.79 -16.59 14.53
CA ILE A 296 -0.28 -17.92 14.13
C ILE A 296 0.05 -18.76 15.36
N VAL A 297 0.72 -18.17 16.36
CA VAL A 297 1.04 -18.88 17.60
C VAL A 297 -0.23 -19.27 18.37
N LYS A 298 -1.24 -18.38 18.44
CA LYS A 298 -2.56 -18.71 19.04
C LYS A 298 -3.24 -19.88 18.31
N ASN A 299 -3.21 -19.92 16.99
CA ASN A 299 -3.76 -21.04 16.20
C ASN A 299 -3.03 -22.37 16.46
N ILE A 300 -1.70 -22.33 16.60
CA ILE A 300 -0.89 -23.50 16.94
C ILE A 300 -1.27 -24.04 18.33
N ILE A 301 -1.40 -23.17 19.34
CA ILE A 301 -1.83 -23.55 20.68
C ILE A 301 -3.20 -24.23 20.66
N GLU A 302 -4.17 -23.66 19.95
CA GLU A 302 -5.52 -24.25 19.82
C GLU A 302 -5.49 -25.62 19.13
N THR A 303 -4.63 -25.77 18.12
CA THR A 303 -4.43 -27.07 17.45
C THR A 303 -3.79 -28.09 18.41
N ASN A 304 -2.80 -27.68 19.19
CA ASN A 304 -2.16 -28.53 20.20
C ASN A 304 -3.14 -28.96 21.28
N LYS A 305 -4.02 -28.07 21.78
CA LYS A 305 -5.07 -28.41 22.74
C LYS A 305 -6.00 -29.51 22.21
N LYS A 306 -6.46 -29.38 20.95
CA LYS A 306 -7.27 -30.43 20.30
C LYS A 306 -6.52 -31.75 20.20
N ASN A 307 -5.23 -31.71 19.87
CA ASN A 307 -4.39 -32.92 19.81
C ASN A 307 -4.18 -33.56 21.18
N ILE A 308 -4.05 -32.77 22.25
CA ILE A 308 -3.94 -33.27 23.63
C ILE A 308 -5.23 -34.01 24.03
N LEU A 309 -6.40 -33.40 23.79
CA LEU A 309 -7.70 -33.99 24.11
C LEU A 309 -7.95 -35.34 23.39
N ASN A 310 -7.45 -35.47 22.16
CA ASN A 310 -7.70 -36.62 21.30
C ASN A 310 -6.62 -37.72 21.39
N ASN A 311 -5.51 -37.47 22.08
CA ASN A 311 -4.38 -38.39 22.12
C ASN A 311 -4.36 -39.18 23.43
N LYS A 312 -3.91 -40.44 23.37
CA LYS A 312 -3.78 -41.31 24.54
C LYS A 312 -2.33 -41.49 25.00
N ASN A 313 -1.36 -41.07 24.18
CA ASN A 313 0.06 -41.15 24.49
C ASN A 313 0.45 -39.99 25.42
N LYS A 314 0.77 -40.31 26.69
CA LYS A 314 1.14 -39.35 27.74
C LYS A 314 2.41 -38.56 27.41
N ASP A 315 3.43 -39.19 26.85
CA ASP A 315 4.69 -38.51 26.51
C ASP A 315 4.46 -37.43 25.45
N LYS A 316 3.62 -37.74 24.45
CA LYS A 316 3.26 -36.78 23.41
C LYS A 316 2.34 -35.67 23.92
N ILE A 317 1.49 -35.95 24.92
CA ILE A 317 0.70 -34.91 25.60
C ILE A 317 1.62 -33.96 26.34
N GLN A 318 2.55 -34.49 27.13
CA GLN A 318 3.50 -33.70 27.90
C GLN A 318 4.37 -32.82 26.97
N GLU A 319 4.87 -33.36 25.86
CA GLU A 319 5.62 -32.59 24.87
C GLU A 319 4.82 -31.38 24.32
N LEU A 320 3.52 -31.56 24.04
CA LEU A 320 2.66 -30.50 23.54
C LEU A 320 2.33 -29.45 24.61
N GLU A 321 2.16 -29.86 25.85
CA GLU A 321 1.94 -28.96 26.99
C GLU A 321 3.18 -28.08 27.26
N GLU A 322 4.37 -28.68 27.23
CA GLU A 322 5.64 -27.95 27.36
C GLU A 322 5.82 -26.92 26.22
N LYS A 323 5.53 -27.32 24.97
CA LYS A 323 5.55 -26.38 23.83
C LYS A 323 4.53 -25.25 23.98
N ASN A 324 3.31 -25.56 24.43
CA ASN A 324 2.29 -24.54 24.66
C ASN A 324 2.72 -23.52 25.72
N LYS A 325 3.42 -23.96 26.78
CA LYS A 325 3.99 -23.05 27.78
C LYS A 325 4.98 -22.06 27.17
N ILE A 326 5.89 -22.54 26.34
CA ILE A 326 6.84 -21.69 25.60
C ILE A 326 6.09 -20.70 24.71
N TYR A 327 5.08 -21.15 23.97
CA TYR A 327 4.27 -20.28 23.11
C TYR A 327 3.50 -19.21 23.88
N TYR A 328 2.97 -19.52 25.07
CA TYR A 328 2.33 -18.53 25.92
C TYR A 328 3.31 -17.46 26.42
N GLU A 329 4.54 -17.85 26.74
CA GLU A 329 5.61 -16.91 27.10
C GLU A 329 5.98 -16.02 25.92
N SER A 330 6.16 -16.59 24.72
CA SER A 330 6.41 -15.82 23.49
C SER A 330 5.28 -14.84 23.16
N ILE A 331 4.01 -15.24 23.29
CA ILE A 331 2.87 -14.32 23.08
C ILE A 331 2.95 -13.13 24.03
N LYS A 332 3.24 -13.35 25.32
CA LYS A 332 3.36 -12.24 26.30
C LYS A 332 4.47 -11.26 25.94
N GLU A 333 5.59 -11.75 25.41
CA GLU A 333 6.68 -10.88 24.95
C GLU A 333 6.30 -10.08 23.71
N LEU A 334 5.62 -10.72 22.76
CA LEU A 334 5.13 -10.07 21.55
C LEU A 334 4.05 -9.03 21.86
N GLU A 335 3.10 -9.31 22.76
CA GLU A 335 2.04 -8.37 23.18
C GLU A 335 2.64 -7.14 23.88
N LYS A 336 3.65 -7.32 24.75
CA LYS A 336 4.42 -6.19 25.32
C LYS A 336 5.11 -5.35 24.25
N LEU A 337 5.57 -5.97 23.16
CA LEU A 337 6.21 -5.26 22.06
C LEU A 337 5.21 -4.44 21.25
N VAL A 338 3.98 -4.96 21.05
CA VAL A 338 2.87 -4.23 20.43
C VAL A 338 2.58 -2.93 21.20
N GLU A 339 2.45 -3.02 22.53
CA GLU A 339 2.22 -1.86 23.39
C GLU A 339 3.39 -0.87 23.34
N LYS A 340 4.63 -1.36 23.51
CA LYS A 340 5.82 -0.49 23.61
C LYS A 340 6.11 0.27 22.32
N GLU A 341 5.94 -0.38 21.17
CA GLU A 341 6.29 0.18 19.85
C GLU A 341 5.06 0.77 19.13
N ASN A 342 3.92 0.85 19.84
CA ASN A 342 2.62 1.29 19.34
C ASN A 342 2.25 0.68 17.96
N LEU A 343 2.35 -0.64 17.84
CA LEU A 343 2.07 -1.35 16.58
C LEU A 343 0.58 -1.41 16.25
N ASN A 344 -0.28 -1.06 17.22
CA ASN A 344 -1.72 -0.90 17.06
C ASN A 344 -2.12 0.58 16.94
N SER A 345 -1.26 1.44 16.38
CA SER A 345 -1.56 2.89 16.27
C SER A 345 -2.84 3.21 15.50
N HIS A 346 -3.37 2.27 14.72
CA HIS A 346 -4.70 2.38 14.12
C HIS A 346 -5.84 2.45 15.14
N GLU A 347 -5.66 1.92 16.36
CA GLU A 347 -6.64 1.99 17.46
C GLU A 347 -6.72 3.40 18.06
N ASP A 348 -5.65 4.19 17.95
CA ASP A 348 -5.56 5.57 18.47
C ASP A 348 -6.17 6.62 17.53
N ILE A 349 -6.59 6.23 16.32
CA ILE A 349 -7.19 7.14 15.34
C ILE A 349 -8.51 7.69 15.89
N GLU A 350 -8.55 9.00 16.14
CA GLU A 350 -9.72 9.69 16.70
C GLU A 350 -10.95 9.61 15.78
N ASN A 351 -10.72 9.72 14.46
CA ASN A 351 -11.79 9.67 13.47
C ASN A 351 -12.28 8.22 13.25
N SER A 352 -13.53 7.93 13.62
CA SER A 352 -14.10 6.58 13.55
C SER A 352 -14.07 5.99 12.14
N TYR A 353 -14.46 6.78 11.13
CA TYR A 353 -14.48 6.33 9.74
C TYR A 353 -13.10 5.93 9.23
N ALA A 354 -12.07 6.74 9.50
CA ALA A 354 -10.69 6.34 9.17
C ALA A 354 -10.26 5.12 9.97
N LYS A 355 -10.51 5.11 11.28
CA LYS A 355 -10.17 3.99 12.16
C LYS A 355 -10.73 2.68 11.62
N ASP A 356 -12.00 2.64 11.26
CA ASP A 356 -12.66 1.46 10.71
C ASP A 356 -12.06 1.04 9.37
N ASN A 357 -11.78 1.98 8.47
CA ASN A 357 -11.15 1.68 7.18
C ASN A 357 -9.72 1.12 7.33
N ILE A 358 -8.92 1.73 8.21
CA ILE A 358 -7.57 1.25 8.50
C ILE A 358 -7.65 -0.13 9.15
N LYS A 359 -8.57 -0.34 10.09
CA LYS A 359 -8.80 -1.62 10.76
C LYS A 359 -9.19 -2.71 9.75
N VAL A 360 -10.11 -2.43 8.83
CA VAL A 360 -10.50 -3.36 7.76
C VAL A 360 -9.31 -3.73 6.87
N MET A 361 -8.47 -2.76 6.49
CA MET A 361 -7.24 -3.04 5.74
C MET A 361 -6.26 -3.90 6.54
N HIS A 362 -6.06 -3.57 7.82
CA HIS A 362 -5.18 -4.31 8.72
C HIS A 362 -5.63 -5.76 8.92
N GLU A 363 -6.90 -5.98 9.21
CA GLU A 363 -7.49 -7.31 9.37
C GLU A 363 -7.38 -8.13 8.08
N HIS A 364 -7.66 -7.52 6.93
CA HIS A 364 -7.55 -8.20 5.64
C HIS A 364 -6.12 -8.64 5.31
N VAL A 365 -5.13 -7.75 5.48
CA VAL A 365 -3.72 -8.08 5.23
C VAL A 365 -3.20 -9.09 6.25
N THR A 366 -3.57 -8.94 7.53
CA THR A 366 -3.20 -9.88 8.59
C THR A 366 -3.76 -11.27 8.29
N ARG A 367 -5.04 -11.38 7.95
CA ARG A 367 -5.68 -12.64 7.56
C ARG A 367 -5.00 -13.28 6.34
N LYS A 368 -4.71 -12.51 5.29
CA LYS A 368 -3.95 -13.03 4.12
C LYS A 368 -2.55 -13.51 4.49
N THR A 369 -1.91 -12.86 5.46
CA THR A 369 -0.58 -13.25 5.94
C THR A 369 -0.63 -14.59 6.66
N THR A 370 -1.59 -14.76 7.58
CA THR A 370 -1.76 -15.99 8.34
C THR A 370 -2.20 -17.15 7.44
N GLU A 371 -3.13 -16.91 6.51
CA GLU A 371 -3.53 -17.88 5.48
C GLU A 371 -2.33 -18.32 4.63
N ASN A 372 -1.51 -17.38 4.14
CA ASN A 372 -0.31 -17.72 3.36
C ASN A 372 0.67 -18.59 4.16
N ILE A 373 0.92 -18.30 5.44
CA ILE A 373 1.79 -19.14 6.27
C ILE A 373 1.19 -20.54 6.48
N LYS A 374 -0.12 -20.62 6.68
CA LYS A 374 -0.85 -21.88 6.86
C LYS A 374 -0.86 -22.74 5.60
N ASP A 375 -1.17 -22.17 4.43
CA ASP A 375 -1.26 -22.89 3.15
C ASP A 375 0.08 -23.52 2.75
N TYR A 376 1.18 -22.84 3.09
CA TYR A 376 2.53 -23.35 2.90
C TYR A 376 2.95 -24.38 3.99
N GLY A 377 2.10 -24.64 4.98
CA GLY A 377 2.29 -25.66 6.01
C GLY A 377 3.25 -25.25 7.11
N PHE A 378 3.43 -23.94 7.32
CA PHE A 378 4.31 -23.38 8.36
C PHE A 378 3.57 -23.05 9.66
N GLU A 379 2.23 -23.02 9.66
CA GLU A 379 1.42 -22.96 10.90
C GLU A 379 1.47 -24.32 11.62
N ASN A 380 2.54 -24.57 12.35
CA ASN A 380 2.75 -25.83 13.09
C ASN A 380 3.70 -25.66 14.29
N SER A 381 3.86 -26.73 15.07
CA SER A 381 4.65 -26.77 16.32
C SER A 381 6.17 -26.57 16.18
N ASN A 382 6.69 -26.35 14.97
CA ASN A 382 8.11 -26.04 14.75
C ASN A 382 8.35 -24.54 14.51
N LEU A 383 7.31 -23.70 14.52
CA LEU A 383 7.48 -22.26 14.43
C LEU A 383 8.24 -21.77 15.67
N LYS A 384 9.29 -20.98 15.44
CA LYS A 384 9.96 -20.21 16.48
C LYS A 384 10.03 -18.74 16.09
N SER A 385 9.99 -17.87 17.09
CA SER A 385 10.09 -16.44 16.91
C SER A 385 10.89 -15.82 18.05
N ASN A 386 11.89 -15.00 17.73
CA ASN A 386 12.72 -14.30 18.70
C ASN A 386 12.78 -12.80 18.38
N ILE A 387 12.93 -11.96 19.40
CA ILE A 387 13.18 -10.52 19.21
C ILE A 387 14.70 -10.32 19.20
N ILE A 388 15.22 -9.67 18.16
CA ILE A 388 16.65 -9.40 18.00
C ILE A 388 16.92 -7.90 17.80
N ASP A 389 18.11 -7.45 18.18
CA ASP A 389 18.57 -6.08 17.94
C ASP A 389 19.15 -5.94 16.52
N PHE A 390 18.62 -5.01 15.74
CA PHE A 390 19.05 -4.73 14.37
C PHE A 390 20.53 -4.31 14.28
N ASN A 391 21.06 -3.62 15.30
CA ASN A 391 22.46 -3.21 15.32
C ASN A 391 23.43 -4.40 15.43
N ASN A 392 22.98 -5.52 16.01
CA ASN A 392 23.77 -6.75 16.08
C ASN A 392 23.80 -7.50 14.74
N TYR A 393 22.96 -7.11 13.78
CA TYR A 393 22.82 -7.73 12.46
C TYR A 393 23.71 -7.09 11.38
N LYS A 394 24.15 -5.84 11.54
CA LYS A 394 24.96 -5.12 10.54
C LYS A 394 26.44 -5.53 10.48
N LYS A 395 26.87 -6.55 11.23
CA LYS A 395 28.26 -7.00 11.30
C LYS A 395 28.59 -8.06 10.27
#